data_AF-A0A3A9VRS0-F1
#
_entry.id   AF-A0A3A9VRS0-F1
#
_cell.length_a   1.000
_cell.length_b   1.000
_cell.length_c   1.000
_cell.angle_alpha   90.00
_cell.angle_beta   90.00
_cell.angle_gamma   90.00
#
_symmetry.space_group_name_H-M   'P 1'
#
loop_
_entity.id
_entity.type
_entity.pdbx_description
1 polymer ?
#
loop_
_entity_poly.entity_id
_entity_poly.type
_entity_poly.pdbx_seq_one_letter_code
_entity_poly.pdbx_strand_id
1 'polypeptide(L)'
;MKKVQLILVCLFITAFVSAQKVKVKKGEIFIDKVKVAHIEKVKGDGAKYYQISDLEKKPIFKAQDMLQSSLLFGSDKTFPFRAYYGDQITDTIVINKKNYWLSEKRVIQYALEVGIFSVNGFDASKTKEIASQTPKRPNWILERLDEEKELLTGKGHKVERDFDDTNIFVKSYAAKNAISQLNKSMVNQMKFDIYQGDPAADSILIGHGIYESGTVNGEYLFIFNTKKVPVGSYNKATFKIYDLKEEQGLLDHGLGSLSSDKRNNTVREMAIKLIQKEVL
;
A
#
# COMPACT_ATOMS: atom_id res chain seq x y z
N MET A 1 -48.44 -0.81 -30.08
CA MET A 1 -48.57 0.09 -28.91
C MET A 1 -47.99 -0.46 -27.61
N LYS A 2 -48.17 -1.75 -27.26
CA LYS A 2 -47.69 -2.31 -25.96
C LYS A 2 -46.16 -2.32 -25.76
N LYS A 3 -45.35 -2.44 -26.83
CA LYS A 3 -43.86 -2.48 -26.73
C LYS A 3 -43.22 -1.11 -26.43
N VAL A 4 -43.81 -0.01 -26.89
CA VAL A 4 -43.29 1.35 -26.66
C VAL A 4 -43.54 1.79 -25.21
N GLN A 5 -44.67 1.39 -24.63
CA GLN A 5 -44.96 1.64 -23.21
C GLN A 5 -44.00 0.90 -22.27
N LEU A 6 -43.60 -0.33 -22.60
CA LEU A 6 -42.64 -1.10 -21.79
C LEU A 6 -41.24 -0.45 -21.77
N ILE A 7 -40.79 0.06 -22.92
CA ILE A 7 -39.50 0.77 -23.05
C ILE A 7 -39.54 2.11 -22.29
N LEU A 8 -40.65 2.85 -22.36
CA LEU A 8 -40.82 4.09 -21.60
C LEU A 8 -40.84 3.86 -20.08
N VAL A 9 -41.47 2.78 -19.62
CA VAL A 9 -41.49 2.40 -18.20
C VAL A 9 -40.09 2.01 -17.72
N CYS A 10 -39.32 1.26 -18.51
CA CYS A 10 -37.91 0.97 -18.18
C CYS A 10 -37.04 2.25 -18.13
N LEU A 11 -37.22 3.18 -19.08
CA LEU A 11 -36.52 4.48 -19.08
C LEU A 11 -36.90 5.37 -17.88
N PHE A 12 -38.18 5.36 -17.47
CA PHE A 12 -38.65 6.11 -16.30
C PHE A 12 -38.15 5.51 -14.98
N ILE A 13 -38.08 4.18 -14.85
CA ILE A 13 -37.54 3.50 -13.67
C ILE A 13 -36.03 3.79 -13.53
N THR A 14 -35.29 3.90 -14.65
CA THR A 14 -33.88 4.30 -14.60
C THR A 14 -33.65 5.79 -14.29
N ALA A 15 -34.65 6.65 -14.52
CA ALA A 15 -34.54 8.10 -14.29
C ALA A 15 -34.84 8.53 -12.83
N PHE A 16 -35.46 7.66 -12.02
CA PHE A 16 -35.82 7.96 -10.64
C PHE A 16 -34.78 7.53 -9.58
N VAL A 17 -33.58 7.11 -9.99
CA VAL A 17 -32.44 7.04 -9.06
C VAL A 17 -31.99 8.48 -8.76
N SER A 18 -32.81 9.19 -8.00
CA SER A 18 -32.45 10.46 -7.40
C SER A 18 -31.29 10.15 -6.45
N ALA A 19 -30.10 10.63 -6.78
CA ALA A 19 -28.96 10.53 -5.88
C ALA A 19 -29.37 11.14 -4.52
N GLN A 20 -29.53 10.31 -3.49
CA GLN A 20 -29.98 10.75 -2.16
C GLN A 20 -29.09 11.90 -1.69
N LYS A 21 -29.70 13.02 -1.31
CA LYS A 21 -28.97 14.26 -1.07
C LYS A 21 -28.40 14.25 0.35
N VAL A 22 -27.16 13.80 0.47
CA VAL A 22 -26.42 13.82 1.74
C VAL A 22 -25.97 15.23 2.09
N LYS A 23 -26.32 15.67 3.30
CA LYS A 23 -25.83 16.91 3.90
C LYS A 23 -25.32 16.63 5.31
N VAL A 24 -24.11 17.10 5.62
CA VAL A 24 -23.58 17.11 6.99
C VAL A 24 -23.51 18.55 7.46
N LYS A 25 -24.10 18.87 8.62
CA LYS A 25 -24.08 20.21 9.21
C LYS A 25 -23.79 20.09 10.71
N LYS A 26 -22.68 20.67 11.17
CA LYS A 26 -22.26 20.65 12.58
C LYS A 26 -22.26 19.22 13.19
N GLY A 27 -21.76 18.24 12.43
CA GLY A 27 -21.73 16.83 12.85
C GLY A 27 -23.08 16.10 12.78
N GLU A 28 -24.17 16.77 12.37
CA GLU A 28 -25.46 16.11 12.12
C GLU A 28 -25.54 15.66 10.66
N ILE A 29 -25.97 14.42 10.46
CA ILE A 29 -26.15 13.80 9.15
C ILE A 29 -27.62 13.94 8.75
N PHE A 30 -27.84 14.51 7.57
CA PHE A 30 -29.15 14.60 6.93
C PHE A 30 -29.13 13.87 5.60
N ILE A 31 -30.14 13.02 5.39
CA ILE A 31 -30.41 12.35 4.10
C ILE A 31 -31.80 12.81 3.67
N ASP A 32 -31.88 13.43 2.50
CA ASP A 32 -33.13 13.99 1.96
C ASP A 32 -33.86 14.91 2.96
N LYS A 33 -33.05 15.70 3.70
CA LYS A 33 -33.46 16.65 4.76
C LYS A 33 -33.92 16.01 6.08
N VAL A 34 -33.97 14.69 6.17
CA VAL A 34 -34.27 13.98 7.43
C VAL A 34 -32.96 13.79 8.20
N LYS A 35 -32.94 14.19 9.49
CA LYS A 35 -31.80 13.93 10.38
C LYS A 35 -31.79 12.45 10.74
N VAL A 36 -30.67 11.77 10.50
CA VAL A 36 -30.59 10.31 10.63
C VAL A 36 -29.51 9.84 11.61
N ALA A 37 -28.47 10.64 11.85
CA ALA A 37 -27.34 10.24 12.68
C ALA A 37 -26.41 11.42 12.99
N HIS A 38 -25.38 11.13 13.77
CA HIS A 38 -24.26 12.02 14.08
C HIS A 38 -22.95 11.46 13.54
N ILE A 39 -22.05 12.36 13.13
CA ILE A 39 -20.66 12.06 12.76
C ILE A 39 -19.72 13.01 13.48
N GLU A 40 -18.65 12.45 14.02
CA GLU A 40 -17.57 13.21 14.63
C GLU A 40 -16.21 12.69 14.17
N LYS A 41 -15.25 13.61 14.07
CA LYS A 41 -13.86 13.26 13.79
C LYS A 41 -13.13 13.10 15.11
N VAL A 42 -12.76 11.86 15.43
CA VAL A 42 -12.00 11.53 16.64
C VAL A 42 -10.51 11.50 16.32
N LYS A 43 -9.71 12.14 17.17
CA LYS A 43 -8.24 12.09 17.14
C LYS A 43 -7.78 11.42 18.43
N GLY A 44 -7.26 10.20 18.33
CA GLY A 44 -6.62 9.50 19.45
C GLY A 44 -5.11 9.39 19.26
N ASP A 45 -4.43 8.83 20.25
CA ASP A 45 -3.01 8.46 20.15
C ASP A 45 -2.84 7.43 19.03
N GLY A 46 -2.30 7.90 17.90
CA GLY A 46 -1.91 7.07 16.77
C GLY A 46 -2.87 7.00 15.58
N ALA A 47 -4.13 7.45 15.68
CA ALA A 47 -5.05 7.37 14.54
C ALA A 47 -6.16 8.44 14.53
N LYS A 48 -6.54 8.85 13.30
CA LYS A 48 -7.70 9.70 13.02
C LYS A 48 -8.79 8.83 12.40
N TYR A 49 -9.99 8.86 12.96
CA TYR A 49 -11.15 8.16 12.40
C TYR A 49 -12.41 9.03 12.48
N TYR A 50 -13.41 8.66 11.71
CA TYR A 50 -14.76 9.21 11.82
C TYR A 50 -15.63 8.23 12.60
N GLN A 51 -16.18 8.68 13.73
CA GLN A 51 -17.17 7.93 14.50
C GLN A 51 -18.56 8.32 14.02
N ILE A 52 -19.38 7.33 13.71
CA ILE A 52 -20.79 7.51 13.37
C ILE A 52 -21.60 6.99 14.55
N SER A 53 -22.58 7.77 14.96
CA SER A 53 -23.47 7.46 16.07
C SER A 53 -24.93 7.69 15.67
N ASP A 54 -25.86 7.03 16.35
CA ASP A 54 -27.30 7.26 16.15
C ASP A 54 -27.74 8.64 16.68
N LEU A 55 -29.04 8.93 16.63
CA LEU A 55 -29.63 10.18 17.14
C LEU A 55 -29.44 10.36 18.66
N GLU A 56 -29.25 9.28 19.40
CA GLU A 56 -28.97 9.27 20.85
C GLU A 56 -27.46 9.35 21.14
N LYS A 57 -26.62 9.51 20.11
CA LYS A 57 -25.15 9.50 20.16
C LYS A 57 -24.54 8.15 20.56
N LYS A 58 -25.28 7.05 20.46
CA LYS A 58 -24.70 5.71 20.64
C LYS A 58 -23.85 5.34 19.42
N PRO A 59 -22.61 4.88 19.60
CA PRO A 59 -21.74 4.42 18.53
C PRO A 59 -22.40 3.36 17.64
N ILE A 60 -22.27 3.54 16.32
CA ILE A 60 -22.70 2.56 15.32
C ILE A 60 -21.47 1.94 14.65
N PHE A 61 -20.64 2.76 14.02
CA PHE A 61 -19.42 2.31 13.36
C PHE A 61 -18.37 3.42 13.24
N LYS A 62 -17.17 3.01 12.85
CA LYS A 62 -16.00 3.86 12.62
C LYS A 62 -15.59 3.74 11.16
N ALA A 63 -15.09 4.83 10.60
CA ALA A 63 -14.42 4.86 9.31
C ALA A 63 -12.98 5.34 9.47
N GLN A 64 -12.00 4.56 9.00
CA GLN A 64 -10.58 4.87 9.17
C GLN A 64 -9.76 4.52 7.92
N ASP A 65 -8.64 5.23 7.77
CA ASP A 65 -7.54 4.79 6.92
C ASP A 65 -6.81 3.59 7.57
N MET A 66 -6.64 2.53 6.81
CA MET A 66 -5.91 1.32 7.16
C MET A 66 -4.72 1.13 6.22
N LEU A 67 -3.72 0.35 6.65
CA LEU A 67 -2.52 0.08 5.88
C LEU A 67 -2.35 -1.43 5.68
N GLN A 68 -2.01 -1.82 4.46
CA GLN A 68 -1.55 -3.18 4.17
C GLN A 68 -0.09 -3.13 3.73
N SER A 69 0.82 -3.75 4.48
CA SER A 69 2.23 -3.85 4.09
C SER A 69 2.43 -4.69 2.82
N SER A 70 3.42 -4.31 2.03
CA SER A 70 3.93 -5.11 0.91
C SER A 70 4.49 -6.44 1.41
N LEU A 71 4.32 -7.49 0.61
CA LEU A 71 4.93 -8.79 0.88
C LEU A 71 6.43 -8.79 0.56
N LEU A 72 6.88 -7.91 -0.34
CA LEU A 72 8.27 -7.81 -0.79
C LEU A 72 9.09 -6.83 0.06
N PHE A 73 8.54 -5.64 0.35
CA PHE A 73 9.28 -4.55 1.00
C PHE A 73 8.86 -4.31 2.46
N GLY A 74 7.99 -5.16 3.02
CA GLY A 74 7.52 -5.03 4.40
C GLY A 74 6.92 -3.66 4.70
N SER A 75 7.41 -2.99 5.75
CA SER A 75 6.94 -1.67 6.18
C SER A 75 7.41 -0.51 5.30
N ASP A 76 8.41 -0.69 4.43
CA ASP A 76 8.89 0.38 3.55
C ASP A 76 7.87 0.73 2.46
N LYS A 77 7.01 -0.23 2.10
CA LYS A 77 5.94 -0.06 1.13
C LYS A 77 4.62 -0.51 1.74
N THR A 78 3.68 0.41 1.84
CA THR A 78 2.32 0.10 2.31
C THR A 78 1.29 0.51 1.26
N PHE A 79 0.18 -0.22 1.24
CA PHE A 79 -0.99 0.04 0.42
C PHE A 79 -2.09 0.62 1.32
N PRO A 80 -2.29 1.94 1.31
CA PRO A 80 -3.32 2.56 2.14
C PRO A 80 -4.71 2.30 1.57
N PHE A 81 -5.61 1.80 2.42
CA PHE A 81 -7.02 1.60 2.09
C PHE A 81 -7.91 2.14 3.20
N ARG A 82 -9.23 2.01 3.03
CA ARG A 82 -10.23 2.54 3.96
C ARG A 82 -11.25 1.48 4.24
N ALA A 83 -11.78 1.49 5.45
CA ALA A 83 -12.82 0.56 5.82
C ALA A 83 -13.76 1.12 6.88
N TYR A 84 -14.92 0.48 6.97
CA TYR A 84 -15.84 0.59 8.10
C TYR A 84 -15.70 -0.61 9.02
N TYR A 85 -15.71 -0.36 10.32
CA TYR A 85 -15.63 -1.39 11.36
C TYR A 85 -16.23 -0.84 12.66
N GLY A 86 -16.44 -1.69 13.68
CA GLY A 86 -16.80 -1.23 15.02
C GLY A 86 -18.11 -1.81 15.54
N ASP A 87 -18.79 -1.05 16.40
CA ASP A 87 -19.71 -1.59 17.41
C ASP A 87 -20.88 -2.41 16.86
N GLN A 88 -21.50 -1.97 15.76
CA GLN A 88 -22.58 -2.71 15.09
C GLN A 88 -22.15 -3.40 13.79
N ILE A 89 -20.87 -3.28 13.43
CA ILE A 89 -20.27 -3.90 12.26
C ILE A 89 -19.41 -5.09 12.72
N THR A 90 -19.95 -6.30 12.57
CA THR A 90 -19.30 -7.53 13.09
C THR A 90 -17.99 -7.89 12.39
N ASP A 91 -17.77 -7.42 11.16
CA ASP A 91 -16.51 -7.59 10.42
C ASP A 91 -16.29 -6.39 9.47
N THR A 92 -15.09 -6.24 8.95
CA THR A 92 -14.64 -5.06 8.23
C THR A 92 -15.32 -4.93 6.85
N ILE A 93 -15.97 -3.79 6.59
CA ILE A 93 -16.47 -3.42 5.27
C ILE A 93 -15.46 -2.51 4.59
N VAL A 94 -14.67 -3.08 3.69
CA VAL A 94 -13.64 -2.35 2.94
C VAL A 94 -14.23 -1.46 1.84
N ILE A 95 -13.66 -0.27 1.69
CA ILE A 95 -13.95 0.63 0.58
C ILE A 95 -13.13 0.21 -0.65
N ASN A 96 -13.78 -0.40 -1.64
CA ASN A 96 -13.09 -0.96 -2.82
C ASN A 96 -12.67 0.12 -3.85
N LYS A 97 -13.04 1.38 -3.63
CA LYS A 97 -12.69 2.51 -4.51
C LYS A 97 -11.22 2.91 -4.37
N LYS A 98 -10.49 2.86 -5.47
CA LYS A 98 -9.11 3.36 -5.56
C LYS A 98 -9.09 4.88 -5.36
N ASN A 99 -8.06 5.38 -4.68
CA ASN A 99 -7.87 6.81 -4.38
C ASN A 99 -9.05 7.46 -3.62
N TYR A 100 -9.80 6.67 -2.84
CA TYR A 100 -10.82 7.20 -1.96
C TYR A 100 -10.21 7.91 -0.76
N TRP A 101 -10.75 9.06 -0.36
CA TRP A 101 -10.38 9.75 0.87
C TRP A 101 -11.59 9.94 1.76
N LEU A 102 -11.37 9.87 3.07
CA LEU A 102 -12.42 10.05 4.06
C LEU A 102 -12.68 11.53 4.31
N SER A 103 -13.96 11.89 4.25
CA SER A 103 -14.51 13.13 4.77
C SER A 103 -15.89 12.81 5.34
N GLU A 104 -16.44 13.65 6.21
CA GLU A 104 -17.73 13.39 6.86
C GLU A 104 -18.82 13.06 5.84
N LYS A 105 -18.92 13.86 4.77
CA LYS A 105 -19.87 13.65 3.69
C LYS A 105 -19.61 12.35 2.93
N ARG A 106 -18.34 12.04 2.63
CA ARG A 106 -17.96 10.87 1.83
C ARG A 106 -18.22 9.57 2.56
N VAL A 107 -17.92 9.52 3.86
CA VAL A 107 -18.22 8.38 4.72
C VAL A 107 -19.70 8.00 4.60
N ILE A 108 -20.60 8.98 4.72
CA ILE A 108 -22.04 8.72 4.60
C ILE A 108 -22.47 8.39 3.17
N GLN A 109 -21.92 9.07 2.17
CA GLN A 109 -22.22 8.77 0.77
C GLN A 109 -21.90 7.32 0.40
N TYR A 110 -20.74 6.81 0.80
CA TYR A 110 -20.39 5.41 0.51
C TYR A 110 -21.18 4.43 1.38
N ALA A 111 -21.51 4.79 2.62
CA ALA A 111 -22.39 3.97 3.48
C ALA A 111 -23.81 3.80 2.86
N LEU A 112 -24.33 4.83 2.22
CA LEU A 112 -25.58 4.77 1.45
C LEU A 112 -25.43 3.93 0.18
N GLU A 113 -24.34 4.12 -0.55
CA GLU A 113 -24.04 3.38 -1.79
C GLU A 113 -23.97 1.88 -1.57
N VAL A 114 -23.34 1.43 -0.47
CA VAL A 114 -23.26 0.01 -0.12
C VAL A 114 -24.50 -0.50 0.62
N GLY A 115 -25.42 0.39 1.01
CA GLY A 115 -26.70 0.01 1.60
C GLY A 115 -26.71 -0.27 3.10
N ILE A 116 -25.63 0.04 3.84
CA ILE A 116 -25.61 -0.02 5.32
C ILE A 116 -26.32 1.18 5.97
N PHE A 117 -26.67 2.18 5.17
CA PHE A 117 -27.37 3.38 5.60
C PHE A 117 -28.52 3.72 4.65
N SER A 118 -29.55 4.38 5.17
CA SER A 118 -30.70 4.88 4.39
C SER A 118 -31.32 6.10 5.06
N VAL A 119 -32.41 6.63 4.48
CA VAL A 119 -33.25 7.67 5.13
C VAL A 119 -33.81 7.24 6.49
N ASN A 120 -33.89 5.93 6.76
CA ASN A 120 -34.33 5.38 8.05
C ASN A 120 -33.17 5.20 9.05
N GLY A 121 -31.95 5.60 8.69
CA GLY A 121 -30.76 5.40 9.51
C GLY A 121 -29.98 4.14 9.12
N PHE A 122 -29.26 3.59 10.10
CA PHE A 122 -28.37 2.44 9.93
C PHE A 122 -29.15 1.12 9.82
N ASP A 123 -28.75 0.26 8.88
CA ASP A 123 -29.37 -1.04 8.63
C ASP A 123 -28.46 -2.18 9.15
N ALA A 124 -28.67 -2.58 10.40
CA ALA A 124 -27.89 -3.65 11.03
C ALA A 124 -28.09 -5.01 10.32
N SER A 125 -29.23 -5.23 9.67
CA SER A 125 -29.55 -6.51 9.03
C SER A 125 -28.69 -6.73 7.77
N LYS A 126 -28.56 -5.71 6.93
CA LYS A 126 -27.71 -5.74 5.72
C LYS A 126 -26.23 -5.74 6.02
N THR A 127 -25.84 -5.16 7.14
CA THR A 127 -24.42 -5.01 7.51
C THR A 127 -23.69 -6.34 7.56
N LYS A 128 -24.31 -7.40 8.12
CA LYS A 128 -23.69 -8.74 8.18
C LYS A 128 -23.49 -9.35 6.80
N GLU A 129 -24.51 -9.24 5.94
CA GLU A 129 -24.44 -9.72 4.56
C GLU A 129 -23.32 -9.01 3.79
N ILE A 130 -23.30 -7.67 3.84
CA ILE A 130 -22.31 -6.86 3.14
C ILE A 130 -20.90 -7.16 3.65
N ALA A 131 -20.72 -7.26 4.97
CA ALA A 131 -19.42 -7.60 5.55
C ALA A 131 -18.92 -8.98 5.08
N SER A 132 -19.82 -9.98 4.98
CA SER A 132 -19.45 -11.32 4.52
C SER A 132 -19.08 -11.38 3.03
N GLN A 133 -19.68 -10.53 2.20
CA GLN A 133 -19.42 -10.44 0.76
C GLN A 133 -18.23 -9.53 0.43
N THR A 134 -17.87 -8.64 1.34
CA THR A 134 -16.78 -7.68 1.12
C THR A 134 -15.44 -8.35 1.39
N PRO A 135 -14.49 -8.29 0.44
CA PRO A 135 -13.16 -8.84 0.68
C PRO A 135 -12.48 -8.08 1.83
N LYS A 136 -11.64 -8.78 2.60
CA LYS A 136 -10.87 -8.22 3.72
C LYS A 136 -9.92 -7.09 3.32
N ARG A 137 -9.65 -6.95 2.01
CA ARG A 137 -8.82 -5.91 1.40
C ARG A 137 -9.45 -5.51 0.06
N PRO A 138 -9.23 -4.28 -0.44
CA PRO A 138 -9.71 -3.88 -1.75
C PRO A 138 -9.14 -4.79 -2.84
N ASN A 139 -9.90 -5.02 -3.92
CA ASN A 139 -9.48 -5.85 -5.05
C ASN A 139 -8.17 -5.35 -5.66
N TRP A 140 -8.01 -4.02 -5.78
CA TRP A 140 -6.76 -3.44 -6.30
C TRP A 140 -5.55 -3.67 -5.39
N ILE A 141 -5.74 -3.93 -4.08
CA ILE A 141 -4.66 -4.38 -3.19
C ILE A 141 -4.43 -5.87 -3.41
N LEU A 142 -5.49 -6.68 -3.52
CA LEU A 142 -5.36 -8.11 -3.74
C LEU A 142 -4.58 -8.41 -5.03
N GLU A 143 -4.92 -7.75 -6.14
CA GLU A 143 -4.17 -7.82 -7.41
C GLU A 143 -2.67 -7.53 -7.21
N ARG A 144 -2.34 -6.49 -6.44
CA ARG A 144 -0.94 -6.14 -6.13
C ARG A 144 -0.24 -7.18 -5.26
N LEU A 145 -0.95 -7.74 -4.28
CA LEU A 145 -0.40 -8.78 -3.43
C LEU A 145 -0.21 -10.08 -4.23
N ASP A 146 -1.05 -10.35 -5.23
CA ASP A 146 -0.89 -11.52 -6.10
C ASP A 146 0.30 -11.36 -7.06
N GLU A 147 0.51 -10.16 -7.65
CA GLU A 147 1.75 -9.81 -8.37
C GLU A 147 2.99 -10.01 -7.47
N GLU A 148 2.92 -9.57 -6.21
CA GLU A 148 4.03 -9.71 -5.25
C GLU A 148 4.26 -11.17 -4.83
N LYS A 149 3.21 -11.99 -4.70
CA LYS A 149 3.32 -13.44 -4.43
C LYS A 149 4.01 -14.18 -5.56
N GLU A 150 3.71 -13.82 -6.81
CA GLU A 150 4.39 -14.42 -7.97
C GLU A 150 5.88 -14.11 -7.94
N LEU A 151 6.27 -12.87 -7.65
CA LEU A 151 7.68 -12.52 -7.48
C LEU A 151 8.33 -13.25 -6.31
N LEU A 152 7.61 -13.46 -5.21
CA LEU A 152 8.10 -14.20 -4.04
C LEU A 152 8.45 -15.65 -4.32
N THR A 153 8.03 -16.26 -5.43
CA THR A 153 8.51 -17.61 -5.79
C THR A 153 10.00 -17.63 -6.09
N GLY A 154 10.59 -16.48 -6.46
CA GLY A 154 12.03 -16.29 -6.62
C GLY A 154 12.76 -15.95 -5.32
N LYS A 155 12.07 -15.93 -4.17
CA LYS A 155 12.69 -15.67 -2.88
C LYS A 155 13.69 -16.77 -2.54
N GLY A 156 14.85 -16.40 -1.99
CA GLY A 156 15.93 -17.33 -1.69
C GLY A 156 16.67 -17.87 -2.91
N HIS A 157 16.28 -17.48 -4.13
CA HIS A 157 17.06 -17.79 -5.32
C HIS A 157 18.43 -17.14 -5.23
N LYS A 158 19.47 -17.96 -5.36
CA LYS A 158 20.87 -17.59 -5.41
C LYS A 158 21.47 -18.19 -6.67
N VAL A 159 22.37 -17.45 -7.30
CA VAL A 159 23.14 -17.96 -8.44
C VAL A 159 24.24 -18.88 -7.91
N GLU A 160 24.56 -19.94 -8.65
CA GLU A 160 25.67 -20.83 -8.31
C GLU A 160 26.99 -20.04 -8.37
N ARG A 161 27.68 -19.98 -7.23
CA ARG A 161 28.91 -19.21 -7.01
C ARG A 161 29.60 -19.62 -5.71
N ASP A 162 30.81 -19.12 -5.50
CA ASP A 162 31.49 -19.23 -4.22
C ASP A 162 30.94 -18.18 -3.24
N PHE A 163 30.37 -18.62 -2.11
CA PHE A 163 29.79 -17.72 -1.10
C PHE A 163 30.83 -17.10 -0.17
N ASP A 164 32.03 -17.69 -0.10
CA ASP A 164 33.14 -17.17 0.72
C ASP A 164 33.93 -16.08 -0.03
N ASP A 165 33.86 -16.08 -1.37
CA ASP A 165 34.46 -15.05 -2.20
C ASP A 165 33.63 -13.75 -2.18
N THR A 166 34.30 -12.68 -1.73
CA THR A 166 33.74 -11.34 -1.58
C THR A 166 34.30 -10.35 -2.61
N ASN A 167 34.92 -10.85 -3.68
CA ASN A 167 35.35 -10.05 -4.82
C ASN A 167 34.13 -9.60 -5.63
N ILE A 168 33.48 -8.54 -5.13
CA ILE A 168 32.28 -7.95 -5.71
C ILE A 168 32.63 -6.65 -6.42
N PHE A 169 32.17 -6.51 -7.65
CA PHE A 169 32.19 -5.24 -8.38
C PHE A 169 30.78 -4.84 -8.83
N VAL A 170 30.63 -3.54 -9.08
CA VAL A 170 29.32 -2.94 -9.37
C VAL A 170 29.42 -2.14 -10.66
N LYS A 171 28.57 -2.48 -11.63
CA LYS A 171 28.41 -1.73 -12.86
C LYS A 171 27.22 -0.79 -12.74
N SER A 172 27.46 0.51 -12.78
CA SER A 172 26.40 1.52 -12.72
C SER A 172 25.92 1.94 -14.10
N TYR A 173 24.65 2.32 -14.18
CA TYR A 173 24.02 2.85 -15.39
C TYR A 173 23.62 4.32 -15.20
N ALA A 174 23.52 5.07 -16.29
CA ALA A 174 23.10 6.47 -16.23
C ALA A 174 21.73 6.63 -15.54
N ALA A 175 21.62 7.68 -14.73
CA ALA A 175 20.39 7.97 -14.00
C ALA A 175 19.29 8.41 -14.96
N LYS A 176 18.04 7.97 -14.69
CA LYS A 176 16.86 8.33 -15.47
C LYS A 176 15.63 8.47 -14.60
N ASN A 177 14.68 9.27 -15.05
CA ASN A 177 13.39 9.37 -14.38
C ASN A 177 12.63 8.04 -14.46
N ALA A 178 12.10 7.58 -13.33
CA ALA A 178 11.31 6.37 -13.21
C ALA A 178 10.26 6.49 -12.10
N ILE A 179 9.39 5.50 -11.97
CA ILE A 179 8.46 5.37 -10.86
C ILE A 179 9.18 4.67 -9.70
N SER A 180 9.03 5.18 -8.48
CA SER A 180 9.64 4.64 -7.27
C SER A 180 9.26 3.17 -7.01
N GLN A 181 10.17 2.40 -6.40
CA GLN A 181 9.88 1.05 -5.90
C GLN A 181 8.81 1.05 -4.79
N LEU A 182 8.75 2.14 -3.99
CA LEU A 182 7.90 2.21 -2.80
C LEU A 182 6.53 2.83 -3.07
N ASN A 183 6.39 3.68 -4.09
CA ASN A 183 5.14 4.41 -4.35
C ASN A 183 5.06 4.90 -5.81
N LYS A 184 4.02 5.66 -6.15
CA LYS A 184 3.77 6.15 -7.51
C LYS A 184 4.46 7.48 -7.83
N SER A 185 5.37 7.95 -6.99
CA SER A 185 6.09 9.19 -7.24
C SER A 185 7.13 9.00 -8.34
N MET A 186 7.32 10.04 -9.15
CA MET A 186 8.44 10.14 -10.07
C MET A 186 9.71 10.43 -9.29
N VAL A 187 10.76 9.66 -9.56
CA VAL A 187 12.07 9.73 -8.90
C VAL A 187 13.17 9.68 -9.94
N ASN A 188 14.35 10.18 -9.58
CA ASN A 188 15.54 9.93 -10.38
C ASN A 188 16.14 8.58 -9.93
N GLN A 189 16.27 7.65 -10.87
CA GLN A 189 16.68 6.28 -10.60
C GLN A 189 18.01 5.97 -11.28
N MET A 190 18.98 5.49 -10.51
CA MET A 190 20.23 4.91 -11.01
C MET A 190 20.20 3.40 -10.76
N LYS A 191 20.49 2.62 -11.80
CA LYS A 191 20.52 1.16 -11.71
C LYS A 191 21.94 0.65 -11.62
N PHE A 192 22.11 -0.50 -11.00
CA PHE A 192 23.37 -1.19 -10.86
C PHE A 192 23.18 -2.67 -11.16
N ASP A 193 24.19 -3.27 -11.77
CA ASP A 193 24.38 -4.72 -11.77
C ASP A 193 25.52 -5.07 -10.82
N ILE A 194 25.32 -6.14 -10.07
CA ILE A 194 26.24 -6.60 -9.02
C ILE A 194 26.81 -7.93 -9.49
N TYR A 195 28.13 -7.97 -9.62
CA TYR A 195 28.84 -9.13 -10.10
C TYR A 195 29.82 -9.65 -9.05
N GLN A 196 30.05 -10.95 -9.05
CA GLN A 196 31.17 -11.60 -8.37
C GLN A 196 32.24 -11.99 -9.39
N GLY A 197 33.51 -11.84 -9.01
CA GLY A 197 34.67 -12.19 -9.85
C GLY A 197 35.38 -10.97 -10.42
N ASP A 198 36.23 -11.20 -11.43
CA ASP A 198 37.03 -10.15 -12.06
C ASP A 198 36.25 -9.51 -13.23
N PRO A 199 36.09 -8.17 -13.28
CA PRO A 199 35.43 -7.49 -14.40
C PRO A 199 36.13 -7.66 -15.75
N ALA A 200 37.41 -8.04 -15.78
CA ALA A 200 38.18 -8.28 -17.00
C ALA A 200 38.19 -9.76 -17.45
N ALA A 201 37.60 -10.66 -16.67
CA ALA A 201 37.55 -12.09 -16.94
C ALA A 201 36.12 -12.65 -16.71
N ASP A 202 36.02 -13.88 -16.19
CA ASP A 202 34.75 -14.51 -15.88
C ASP A 202 34.11 -13.84 -14.64
N SER A 203 32.95 -13.24 -14.86
CA SER A 203 32.15 -12.62 -13.80
C SER A 203 30.73 -13.16 -13.83
N ILE A 204 30.17 -13.34 -12.63
CA ILE A 204 28.84 -13.90 -12.43
C ILE A 204 27.93 -12.79 -11.96
N LEU A 205 26.82 -12.55 -12.68
CA LEU A 205 25.78 -11.62 -12.23
C LEU A 205 25.04 -12.24 -11.04
N ILE A 206 25.14 -11.63 -9.86
CA ILE A 206 24.56 -12.17 -8.62
C ILE A 206 23.35 -11.35 -8.14
N GLY A 207 23.18 -10.12 -8.66
CA GLY A 207 22.03 -9.30 -8.30
C GLY A 207 22.02 -7.94 -8.98
N HIS A 208 21.06 -7.12 -8.57
CA HIS A 208 20.86 -5.78 -9.09
C HIS A 208 20.70 -4.78 -7.94
N GLY A 209 21.20 -3.57 -8.15
CA GLY A 209 20.97 -2.43 -7.28
C GLY A 209 20.06 -1.40 -7.93
N ILE A 210 19.25 -0.72 -7.12
CA ILE A 210 18.44 0.42 -7.55
C ILE A 210 18.59 1.54 -6.52
N TYR A 211 19.20 2.64 -6.92
CA TYR A 211 19.21 3.88 -6.15
C TYR A 211 18.10 4.81 -6.65
N GLU A 212 17.33 5.37 -5.72
CA GLU A 212 16.28 6.35 -5.97
C GLU A 212 16.57 7.62 -5.17
N SER A 213 16.54 8.78 -5.84
CA SER A 213 16.58 10.09 -5.20
C SER A 213 15.35 10.93 -5.57
N GLY A 214 14.97 11.84 -4.66
CA GLY A 214 13.75 12.62 -4.78
C GLY A 214 12.49 11.90 -4.29
N THR A 215 12.62 10.84 -3.49
CA THR A 215 11.47 10.25 -2.79
C THR A 215 11.02 11.18 -1.65
N VAL A 216 9.74 11.13 -1.26
CA VAL A 216 9.23 11.90 -0.09
C VAL A 216 9.99 11.55 1.20
N ASN A 217 10.54 10.34 1.27
CA ASN A 217 11.26 9.82 2.43
C ASN A 217 12.79 9.87 2.23
N GLY A 218 13.29 10.70 1.30
CA GLY A 218 14.71 10.89 1.04
C GLY A 218 15.26 10.03 -0.10
N GLU A 219 16.43 9.44 0.12
CA GLU A 219 17.11 8.59 -0.84
C GLU A 219 17.05 7.14 -0.39
N TYR A 220 16.84 6.23 -1.33
CA TYR A 220 16.83 4.81 -1.06
C TYR A 220 17.80 4.09 -1.99
N LEU A 221 18.46 3.07 -1.46
CA LEU A 221 19.17 2.08 -2.24
C LEU A 221 18.57 0.70 -1.95
N PHE A 222 18.15 -0.01 -2.97
CA PHE A 222 17.57 -1.35 -2.89
C PHE A 222 18.51 -2.35 -3.56
N ILE A 223 18.64 -3.54 -2.98
CA ILE A 223 19.33 -4.67 -3.59
C ILE A 223 18.28 -5.75 -3.88
N PHE A 224 18.39 -6.33 -5.07
CA PHE A 224 17.55 -7.41 -5.56
C PHE A 224 18.41 -8.60 -5.99
N ASN A 225 17.89 -9.81 -5.84
CA ASN A 225 18.48 -10.97 -6.48
C ASN A 225 18.22 -10.96 -8.01
N THR A 226 18.78 -11.92 -8.73
CA THR A 226 18.63 -12.04 -10.21
C THR A 226 17.19 -12.38 -10.66
N LYS A 227 16.31 -12.78 -9.74
CA LYS A 227 14.86 -12.94 -9.98
C LYS A 227 14.05 -11.69 -9.63
N LYS A 228 14.72 -10.56 -9.35
CA LYS A 228 14.13 -9.26 -9.03
C LYS A 228 13.34 -9.24 -7.72
N VAL A 229 13.66 -10.13 -6.78
CA VAL A 229 13.12 -10.09 -5.41
C VAL A 229 14.00 -9.17 -4.57
N PRO A 230 13.44 -8.15 -3.88
CA PRO A 230 14.23 -7.30 -3.00
C PRO A 230 14.75 -8.11 -1.81
N VAL A 231 16.04 -8.01 -1.55
CA VAL A 231 16.72 -8.70 -0.44
C VAL A 231 17.14 -7.75 0.67
N GLY A 232 17.35 -6.47 0.33
CA GLY A 232 17.59 -5.43 1.34
C GLY A 232 17.42 -4.01 0.83
N SER A 233 17.35 -3.06 1.75
CA SER A 233 17.25 -1.63 1.47
C SER A 233 18.08 -0.79 2.43
N TYR A 234 18.51 0.40 1.98
CA TYR A 234 19.24 1.35 2.79
C TYR A 234 18.76 2.77 2.52
N ASN A 235 18.46 3.54 3.57
CA ASN A 235 17.89 4.90 3.48
C ASN A 235 18.75 5.98 4.17
N LYS A 236 20.07 5.79 4.23
CA LYS A 236 21.07 6.60 4.99
C LYS A 236 21.10 6.40 6.50
N ALA A 237 19.99 6.02 7.13
CA ALA A 237 19.92 5.82 8.58
C ALA A 237 19.76 4.35 8.98
N THR A 238 19.18 3.56 8.08
CA THR A 238 18.74 2.21 8.39
C THR A 238 18.99 1.28 7.22
N PHE A 239 19.65 0.16 7.50
CA PHE A 239 19.82 -0.95 6.56
C PHE A 239 18.89 -2.10 6.95
N LYS A 240 18.02 -2.50 6.02
CA LYS A 240 17.04 -3.56 6.21
C LYS A 240 17.41 -4.79 5.39
N ILE A 241 17.25 -5.96 5.99
CA ILE A 241 17.36 -7.26 5.33
C ILE A 241 15.98 -7.91 5.37
N TYR A 242 15.30 -7.96 4.23
CA TYR A 242 13.87 -8.27 4.19
C TYR A 242 13.54 -9.72 4.57
N ASP A 243 14.38 -10.68 4.16
CA ASP A 243 14.11 -12.09 4.45
C ASP A 243 14.22 -12.41 5.95
N LEU A 244 15.27 -11.87 6.59
CA LEU A 244 15.53 -12.06 8.01
C LEU A 244 14.68 -11.17 8.92
N LYS A 245 13.96 -10.19 8.34
CA LYS A 245 13.27 -9.12 9.07
C LYS A 245 14.21 -8.38 10.05
N GLU A 246 15.47 -8.24 9.64
CA GLU A 246 16.51 -7.58 10.41
C GLU A 246 16.61 -6.11 9.98
N GLU A 247 16.76 -5.21 10.95
CA GLU A 247 16.88 -3.76 10.74
C GLU A 247 18.08 -3.28 11.57
N GLN A 248 19.09 -2.74 10.88
CA GLN A 248 20.32 -2.22 11.48
C GLN A 248 20.28 -0.69 11.41
N GLY A 249 20.47 -0.03 12.55
CA GLY A 249 20.57 1.43 12.61
C GLY A 249 21.93 1.94 12.14
N LEU A 250 22.07 3.26 12.09
CA LEU A 250 23.28 3.95 11.61
C LEU A 250 24.56 3.49 12.32
N LEU A 251 24.48 3.18 13.61
CA LEU A 251 25.61 2.73 14.42
C LEU A 251 25.90 1.23 14.27
N ASP A 252 24.93 0.47 13.79
CA ASP A 252 24.98 -0.99 13.72
C ASP A 252 25.45 -1.48 12.34
N HIS A 253 25.53 -0.57 11.36
CA HIS A 253 25.98 -0.88 10.01
C HIS A 253 27.21 -0.06 9.60
N GLY A 254 28.26 -0.73 9.10
CA GLY A 254 29.42 -0.05 8.50
C GLY A 254 29.20 0.57 7.10
N LEU A 255 27.96 0.83 6.66
CA LEU A 255 27.68 1.35 5.31
C LEU A 255 28.00 2.84 5.18
N GLY A 256 28.65 3.21 4.07
CA GLY A 256 28.99 4.60 3.73
C GLY A 256 27.81 5.46 3.20
N SER A 257 28.07 6.77 3.03
CA SER A 257 27.10 7.75 2.49
C SER A 257 26.70 7.47 1.03
N LEU A 258 25.45 7.82 0.66
CA LEU A 258 24.89 7.71 -0.70
C LEU A 258 25.27 8.87 -1.66
N SER A 259 26.33 9.63 -1.36
CA SER A 259 26.88 10.66 -2.27
C SER A 259 27.33 10.04 -3.61
N SER A 260 27.30 10.82 -4.69
CA SER A 260 27.59 10.35 -6.07
C SER A 260 28.79 9.42 -6.17
N ASP A 261 29.89 9.79 -5.52
CA ASP A 261 31.19 9.12 -5.65
C ASP A 261 31.32 7.88 -4.76
N LYS A 262 30.33 7.64 -3.89
CA LYS A 262 30.32 6.55 -2.91
C LYS A 262 29.23 5.50 -3.15
N ARG A 263 28.26 5.77 -4.04
CA ARG A 263 27.12 4.86 -4.31
C ARG A 263 27.56 3.46 -4.72
N ASN A 264 28.52 3.32 -5.64
CA ASN A 264 29.03 2.01 -6.07
C ASN A 264 29.61 1.23 -4.88
N ASN A 265 30.35 1.91 -4.00
CA ASN A 265 30.92 1.30 -2.81
C ASN A 265 29.81 0.89 -1.83
N THR A 266 28.80 1.73 -1.60
CA THR A 266 27.66 1.35 -0.74
C THR A 266 26.89 0.15 -1.29
N VAL A 267 26.66 0.08 -2.61
CA VAL A 267 26.04 -1.09 -3.27
C VAL A 267 26.89 -2.35 -3.02
N ARG A 268 28.22 -2.23 -3.21
CA ARG A 268 29.16 -3.32 -2.97
C ARG A 268 29.13 -3.80 -1.51
N GLU A 269 29.19 -2.88 -0.56
CA GLU A 269 29.16 -3.19 0.88
C GLU A 269 27.84 -3.85 1.30
N MET A 270 26.70 -3.34 0.80
CA MET A 270 25.40 -3.96 1.00
C MET A 270 25.38 -5.38 0.44
N ALA A 271 25.87 -5.58 -0.79
CA ALA A 271 25.94 -6.90 -1.40
C ALA A 271 26.78 -7.85 -0.55
N ILE A 272 28.01 -7.48 -0.16
CA ILE A 272 28.88 -8.31 0.69
C ILE A 272 28.17 -8.73 1.99
N LYS A 273 27.49 -7.80 2.66
CA LYS A 273 26.72 -8.13 3.88
C LYS A 273 25.59 -9.11 3.62
N LEU A 274 24.87 -8.95 2.52
CA LEU A 274 23.77 -9.84 2.14
C LEU A 274 24.28 -11.23 1.76
N ILE A 275 25.47 -11.33 1.16
CA ILE A 275 26.17 -12.59 0.87
C ILE A 275 26.56 -13.30 2.17
N GLN A 276 27.19 -12.58 3.11
CA GLN A 276 27.58 -13.10 4.44
C GLN A 276 26.39 -13.59 5.27
N LYS A 277 25.21 -13.02 5.03
CA LYS A 277 23.94 -13.42 5.66
C LYS A 277 23.20 -14.48 4.85
N GLU A 278 23.79 -14.95 3.76
CA GLU A 278 23.24 -15.95 2.85
C GLU A 278 21.85 -15.58 2.30
N VAL A 279 21.61 -14.32 1.94
CA VAL A 279 20.32 -13.86 1.38
C VAL A 279 20.41 -13.34 -0.06
N LEU A 280 21.60 -13.12 -0.59
CA LEU A 280 21.89 -12.75 -1.99
C LEU A 280 22.76 -13.83 -2.65
#